data_AF-A0A3A5HF22-F1
#
_entry.id   AF-A0A3A5HF22-F1
#
_cell.length_a   1.000
_cell.length_b   1.000
_cell.length_c   1.000
_cell.angle_alpha   90.00
_cell.angle_beta   90.00
_cell.angle_gamma   90.00
#
_symmetry.space_group_name_H-M   'P 1'
#
loop_
_entity.id
_entity.type
_entity.pdbx_description
1 polymer ?
#
loop_
_entity_poly.entity_id
_entity_poly.type
_entity_poly.pdbx_seq_one_letter_code
_entity_poly.pdbx_strand_id
1 'polypeptide(L)'
;MEGKNVLLGILAIILGFLVICFPLISVFAASVLAGIGILFLGIWLLGQSFKSWHINKISSAAYLILGIIGIIVGIGLFGNILAFSILASFWLYIIGFLIFISGIITLFEAENNAGKGLGGLGIILGILYIILGSFAWDPYYLAALIAIWLIISGIMEFFAPE
;
A
#
# COMPACT_ATOMS: atom_id res chain seq x y z
N MET A 1 13.44 -18.53 4.73
CA MET A 1 13.62 -18.16 6.15
C MET A 1 14.64 -17.05 6.13
N GLU A 2 14.18 -15.80 6.01
CA GLU A 2 15.07 -14.64 6.09
C GLU A 2 15.46 -14.49 7.55
N GLY A 3 16.76 -14.53 7.84
CA GLY A 3 17.28 -14.40 9.20
C GLY A 3 16.91 -13.05 9.80
N LYS A 4 16.63 -13.05 11.10
CA LYS A 4 16.33 -11.89 11.95
C LYS A 4 17.07 -10.63 11.53
N ASN A 5 16.37 -9.65 10.93
CA ASN A 5 16.98 -8.38 10.55
C ASN A 5 16.70 -7.30 11.60
N VAL A 6 17.31 -7.48 12.78
CA VAL A 6 17.21 -6.53 13.92
C VAL A 6 17.48 -5.09 13.50
N LEU A 7 18.42 -4.87 12.58
CA LEU A 7 18.76 -3.55 12.04
C LEU A 7 17.57 -2.90 11.31
N LEU A 8 16.85 -3.66 10.50
CA LEU A 8 15.65 -3.19 9.80
C LEU A 8 14.53 -2.88 10.79
N GLY A 9 14.38 -3.70 11.83
CA GLY A 9 13.41 -3.46 12.91
C GLY A 9 13.67 -2.14 13.64
N ILE A 10 14.92 -1.91 14.08
CA ILE A 10 15.32 -0.66 14.75
C ILE A 10 15.11 0.55 13.82
N LEU A 11 15.51 0.43 12.56
CA LEU A 11 15.34 1.50 11.57
C LEU A 11 13.85 1.85 11.39
N ALA A 12 12.98 0.86 11.27
CA ALA A 12 11.55 1.08 11.12
C ALA A 12 10.94 1.80 12.33
N ILE A 13 11.35 1.45 13.56
CA ILE A 13 10.91 2.14 14.78
C ILE A 13 11.36 3.61 14.76
N ILE A 14 12.63 3.88 14.45
CA ILE A 14 13.17 5.24 14.37
C ILE A 14 12.43 6.06 13.32
N LEU A 15 12.21 5.49 12.13
CA LEU A 15 11.45 6.14 11.07
C LEU A 15 10.01 6.42 11.52
N GLY A 16 9.36 5.50 12.21
CA GLY A 16 8.01 5.69 12.75
C GLY A 16 7.93 6.88 13.71
N PHE A 17 8.88 7.02 14.64
CA PHE A 17 8.94 8.21 15.50
C PHE A 17 9.24 9.50 14.73
N LEU A 18 10.12 9.44 13.72
CA LEU A 18 10.41 10.60 12.87
C LEU A 18 9.18 11.08 12.11
N VAL A 19 8.36 10.15 11.60
CA VAL A 19 7.07 10.44 10.93
C VAL A 19 6.12 11.16 11.89
N ILE A 20 6.05 10.76 13.17
CA ILE A 20 5.23 11.45 14.19
C ILE A 20 5.75 12.87 14.45
N CYS A 21 7.07 13.05 14.55
CA CYS A 21 7.67 14.36 14.78
C CYS A 21 7.49 15.31 13.58
N PHE A 22 7.49 14.78 12.35
CA PHE A 22 7.39 15.55 11.12
C PHE A 22 6.35 14.98 10.13
N PRO A 23 5.04 15.12 10.43
CA PRO A 23 3.97 14.49 9.65
C PRO A 23 3.97 14.92 8.17
N LEU A 24 4.00 16.22 7.89
CA LEU A 24 3.94 16.73 6.51
C LEU A 24 5.19 16.39 5.69
N ILE A 25 6.37 16.46 6.29
CA ILE A 25 7.64 16.15 5.60
C ILE A 25 7.68 14.67 5.25
N SER A 26 7.18 13.81 6.15
CA SER A 26 7.15 12.37 5.90
C SER A 26 6.19 11.98 4.78
N VAL A 27 4.98 12.54 4.75
CA VAL A 27 4.00 12.29 3.68
C VAL A 27 4.47 12.89 2.36
N PHE A 28 5.18 14.02 2.40
CA PHE A 28 5.86 14.56 1.22
C PHE A 28 6.95 13.60 0.70
N ALA A 29 7.80 13.07 1.57
CA ALA A 29 8.80 12.10 1.17
C ALA A 29 8.15 10.84 0.58
N ALA A 30 7.08 10.34 1.20
CA ALA A 30 6.30 9.21 0.70
C ALA A 30 5.66 9.50 -0.67
N SER A 31 5.14 10.71 -0.90
CA SER A 31 4.54 11.10 -2.19
C SER A 31 5.58 11.20 -3.30
N VAL A 32 6.77 11.74 -3.00
CA VAL A 32 7.90 11.76 -3.93
C VAL A 32 8.31 10.32 -4.29
N LEU A 33 8.50 9.46 -3.30
CA LEU A 33 8.88 8.05 -3.53
C LEU A 33 7.81 7.30 -4.33
N ALA A 34 6.53 7.48 -4.00
CA ALA A 34 5.42 6.87 -4.74
C ALA A 34 5.34 7.39 -6.18
N GLY A 35 5.48 8.71 -6.40
CA GLY A 35 5.51 9.31 -7.73
C GLY A 35 6.67 8.78 -8.58
N ILE A 36 7.88 8.71 -8.02
CA ILE A 36 9.05 8.10 -8.68
C ILE A 36 8.81 6.62 -8.98
N GLY A 37 8.26 5.85 -8.03
CA GLY A 37 7.96 4.44 -8.23
C GLY A 37 7.00 4.22 -9.40
N ILE A 38 5.92 5.00 -9.46
CA ILE A 38 4.93 4.94 -10.54
C ILE A 38 5.54 5.41 -11.87
N LEU A 39 6.43 6.40 -11.87
CA LEU A 39 7.18 6.82 -13.06
C LEU A 39 8.01 5.66 -13.63
N PHE A 40 8.78 4.98 -12.79
CA PHE A 40 9.58 3.84 -13.23
C PHE A 40 8.73 2.68 -13.72
N LEU A 41 7.60 2.41 -13.06
CA LEU A 41 6.62 1.43 -13.55
C LEU A 41 6.07 1.82 -14.93
N GLY A 42 5.74 3.10 -15.15
CA GLY A 42 5.29 3.60 -16.44
C GLY A 42 6.32 3.39 -17.55
N ILE A 43 7.57 3.77 -17.29
CA ILE A 43 8.69 3.58 -18.23
C ILE A 43 8.91 2.09 -18.53
N TRP A 44 8.85 1.24 -17.50
CA TRP A 44 8.98 -0.21 -17.67
C TRP A 44 7.86 -0.79 -18.54
N LEU A 45 6.60 -0.39 -18.32
CA LEU A 45 5.46 -0.82 -19.13
C LEU A 45 5.60 -0.39 -20.61
N LEU A 46 6.11 0.81 -20.87
CA LEU A 46 6.43 1.22 -22.25
C LEU A 46 7.46 0.28 -22.89
N GLY A 47 8.50 -0.11 -22.15
CA GLY A 47 9.47 -1.12 -22.61
C GLY A 47 8.82 -2.46 -22.95
N GLN A 48 7.87 -2.92 -22.13
CA GLN A 48 7.13 -4.16 -22.37
C GLN A 48 6.18 -4.08 -23.58
N SER A 49 5.65 -2.90 -23.89
CA SER A 49 4.85 -2.68 -25.09
C SER A 49 5.66 -3.00 -26.35
N PHE A 50 6.85 -2.42 -26.50
CA PHE A 50 7.69 -2.63 -27.68
C PHE A 50 8.16 -4.09 -27.81
N LYS A 51 8.47 -4.74 -26.69
CA LYS A 51 8.89 -6.16 -26.68
C LYS A 51 7.77 -7.10 -27.12
N SER A 52 6.53 -6.80 -26.75
CA SER A 52 5.37 -7.67 -27.02
C SER A 52 4.64 -7.37 -28.33
N TRP A 53 5.04 -6.32 -29.06
CA TRP A 53 4.35 -5.84 -30.27
C TRP A 53 4.13 -6.91 -31.34
N HIS A 54 5.13 -7.77 -31.55
CA HIS A 54 5.06 -8.85 -32.54
C HIS A 54 4.38 -10.13 -32.02
N ILE A 55 4.21 -10.26 -30.70
CA ILE A 55 3.63 -11.45 -30.07
C ILE A 55 2.12 -11.27 -29.91
N ASN A 56 1.69 -10.19 -29.28
CA ASN A 56 0.28 -9.90 -29.04
C ASN A 56 0.05 -8.38 -29.08
N LYS A 57 -0.60 -7.94 -30.16
CA LYS A 57 -0.92 -6.52 -30.37
C LYS A 57 -1.83 -5.94 -29.29
N ILE A 58 -2.73 -6.74 -28.72
CA ILE A 58 -3.68 -6.28 -27.68
C ILE A 58 -2.92 -6.01 -26.38
N SER A 59 -2.12 -6.97 -25.92
CA SER A 59 -1.30 -6.81 -24.72
C SER A 59 -0.30 -5.65 -24.87
N SER A 60 0.30 -5.53 -26.06
CA SER A 60 1.23 -4.45 -26.36
C SER A 60 0.55 -3.06 -26.33
N ALA A 61 -0.64 -2.92 -26.89
CA ALA A 61 -1.42 -1.69 -26.82
C ALA A 61 -1.84 -1.35 -25.38
N ALA A 62 -2.23 -2.36 -24.58
CA ALA A 62 -2.54 -2.18 -23.17
C ALA A 62 -1.31 -1.67 -22.38
N TYR A 63 -0.14 -2.26 -22.59
CA TYR A 63 1.11 -1.80 -21.95
C TYR A 63 1.49 -0.38 -22.36
N LEU A 64 1.25 0.01 -23.62
CA LEU A 64 1.50 1.37 -24.09
C LEU A 64 0.62 2.38 -23.36
N ILE A 65 -0.69 2.12 -23.31
CA ILE A 65 -1.66 3.00 -22.66
C ILE A 65 -1.37 3.10 -21.17
N LEU A 66 -1.17 1.95 -20.50
CA LEU A 66 -0.86 1.92 -19.06
C LEU A 66 0.48 2.59 -18.75
N GLY A 67 1.48 2.45 -19.64
CA GLY A 67 2.77 3.12 -19.48
C GLY A 67 2.66 4.65 -19.56
N ILE A 68 1.90 5.17 -20.54
CA ILE A 68 1.63 6.61 -20.66
C ILE A 68 0.88 7.13 -19.44
N ILE A 69 -0.19 6.43 -19.01
CA ILE A 69 -0.95 6.79 -17.81
C ILE A 69 -0.03 6.78 -16.58
N GLY A 70 0.81 5.75 -16.44
CA GLY A 70 1.78 5.64 -15.35
C GLY A 70 2.72 6.84 -15.29
N ILE A 71 3.25 7.30 -16.41
CA ILE A 71 4.11 8.49 -16.45
C ILE A 71 3.33 9.76 -16.05
N ILE A 72 2.12 9.96 -16.56
CA ILE A 72 1.31 11.14 -16.24
C ILE A 72 0.96 11.16 -14.74
N VAL A 73 0.49 10.03 -14.21
CA VAL A 73 0.11 9.89 -12.80
C VAL A 73 1.34 10.03 -11.89
N GLY A 74 2.47 9.45 -12.28
CA GLY A 74 3.71 9.54 -11.51
C GLY A 74 4.24 10.97 -11.41
N ILE A 75 4.18 11.75 -12.50
CA ILE A 75 4.49 13.19 -12.48
C ILE A 75 3.48 13.94 -11.59
N GLY A 76 2.19 13.65 -11.72
CA GLY A 76 1.13 14.31 -10.93
C GLY A 76 1.21 14.05 -9.43
N LEU A 77 1.75 12.90 -9.01
CA LEU A 77 1.96 12.52 -7.61
C LEU A 77 3.25 13.08 -7.03
N PHE A 78 4.24 13.40 -7.87
CA PHE A 78 5.58 13.78 -7.42
C PHE A 78 5.52 15.02 -6.52
N GLY A 79 5.75 14.83 -5.22
CA GLY A 79 5.70 15.89 -4.21
C GLY A 79 4.30 16.43 -3.92
N ASN A 80 3.24 15.87 -4.51
CA ASN A 80 1.88 16.32 -4.29
C ASN A 80 1.25 15.53 -3.13
N ILE A 81 1.27 16.15 -1.95
CA ILE A 81 0.75 15.58 -0.70
C ILE A 81 -0.74 15.23 -0.83
N LEU A 82 -1.56 16.12 -1.39
CA LEU A 82 -3.01 15.89 -1.50
C LEU A 82 -3.33 14.74 -2.46
N ALA A 83 -2.68 14.71 -3.62
CA ALA A 83 -2.86 13.62 -4.58
C ALA A 83 -2.43 12.27 -3.99
N PHE A 84 -1.34 12.24 -3.21
CA PHE A 84 -0.90 11.04 -2.51
C PHE A 84 -1.89 10.62 -1.42
N SER A 85 -2.42 11.56 -0.62
CA SER A 85 -3.42 11.24 0.39
C SER A 85 -4.68 10.63 -0.20
N ILE A 86 -5.17 11.17 -1.31
CA ILE A 86 -6.32 10.62 -2.04
C ILE A 86 -5.99 9.21 -2.55
N LEU A 87 -4.82 9.02 -3.16
CA LEU A 87 -4.41 7.72 -3.68
C LEU A 87 -4.27 6.67 -2.57
N ALA A 88 -3.65 7.03 -1.44
CA ALA A 88 -3.48 6.14 -0.30
C ALA A 88 -4.83 5.79 0.34
N SER A 89 -5.73 6.76 0.47
CA SER A 89 -7.10 6.54 0.95
C SER A 89 -7.87 5.60 0.03
N PHE A 90 -7.74 5.79 -1.28
CA PHE A 90 -8.35 4.90 -2.28
C PHE A 90 -7.84 3.46 -2.14
N TRP A 91 -6.53 3.29 -1.92
CA TRP A 91 -5.94 1.97 -1.64
C TRP A 91 -6.49 1.35 -0.36
N LEU A 92 -6.64 2.12 0.73
CA LEU A 92 -7.24 1.63 1.97
C LEU A 92 -8.68 1.16 1.77
N TYR A 93 -9.48 1.86 0.97
CA TYR A 93 -10.83 1.41 0.63
C TYR A 93 -10.84 0.10 -0.16
N ILE A 94 -9.99 -0.02 -1.18
CA ILE A 94 -9.90 -1.26 -1.98
C ILE A 94 -9.49 -2.42 -1.08
N ILE A 95 -8.44 -2.25 -0.30
CA ILE A 95 -7.92 -3.30 0.60
C ILE A 95 -9.00 -3.67 1.63
N GLY A 96 -9.62 -2.69 2.28
CA GLY A 96 -10.68 -2.92 3.26
C GLY A 96 -11.88 -3.66 2.67
N PHE A 97 -12.29 -3.30 1.44
CA PHE A 97 -13.37 -3.98 0.74
C PHE A 97 -13.01 -5.44 0.38
N LEU A 98 -11.80 -5.68 -0.11
CA LEU A 98 -11.35 -7.04 -0.43
C LEU A 98 -11.25 -7.91 0.82
N ILE A 99 -10.74 -7.37 1.93
CA ILE A 99 -10.67 -8.06 3.23
C ILE A 99 -12.09 -8.34 3.75
N PHE A 100 -13.00 -7.39 3.63
CA PHE A 100 -14.40 -7.56 4.03
C PHE A 100 -15.06 -8.72 3.26
N ILE A 101 -14.94 -8.74 1.93
CA ILE A 101 -15.46 -9.83 1.09
C ILE A 101 -14.81 -11.16 1.46
N SER A 102 -13.48 -11.18 1.61
CA SER A 102 -12.76 -12.38 2.01
C SER A 102 -13.27 -12.91 3.35
N GLY A 103 -13.52 -12.02 4.32
CA GLY A 103 -14.07 -12.37 5.63
C GLY A 103 -15.48 -12.98 5.53
N ILE A 104 -16.34 -12.42 4.67
CA ILE A 104 -17.67 -12.98 4.39
C ILE A 104 -17.54 -14.39 3.82
N ILE A 105 -16.74 -14.58 2.77
CA ILE A 105 -16.56 -15.88 2.12
C ILE A 105 -16.08 -16.91 3.15
N THR A 106 -15.02 -16.60 3.91
CA THR A 106 -14.48 -17.50 4.94
C THR A 106 -15.50 -17.81 6.05
N LEU A 107 -16.35 -16.86 6.44
CA LEU A 107 -17.37 -17.08 7.46
C LEU A 107 -18.41 -18.13 7.03
N PHE A 108 -18.76 -18.17 5.74
CA PHE A 108 -19.74 -19.11 5.19
C PHE A 108 -19.12 -20.43 4.74
N GLU A 109 -17.87 -20.43 4.28
CA GLU A 109 -17.17 -21.64 3.82
C GLU A 109 -16.52 -22.44 4.95
N ALA A 110 -16.18 -21.81 6.07
CA ALA A 110 -15.47 -22.49 7.16
C ALA A 110 -16.34 -23.55 7.85
N GLU A 111 -15.86 -24.80 7.80
CA GLU A 111 -16.48 -25.93 8.52
C GLU A 111 -16.23 -25.85 10.04
N ASN A 112 -15.08 -25.30 10.44
CA ASN A 112 -14.64 -25.27 11.84
C ASN A 112 -14.90 -23.91 12.50
N ASN A 113 -15.20 -23.91 13.80
CA ASN A 113 -15.43 -22.68 14.58
C ASN A 113 -14.25 -21.70 14.52
N ALA A 114 -13.02 -22.20 14.42
CA ALA A 114 -11.84 -21.36 14.25
C ALA A 114 -11.84 -20.60 12.91
N GLY A 115 -12.23 -21.25 11.81
CA GLY A 115 -12.34 -20.62 10.49
C GLY A 115 -13.46 -19.58 10.44
N LYS A 116 -14.60 -19.86 11.10
CA LYS A 116 -15.69 -18.88 11.26
C LYS A 116 -15.22 -17.66 12.06
N GLY A 117 -14.42 -17.87 13.10
CA GLY A 117 -13.77 -16.79 13.86
C GLY A 117 -12.85 -15.92 12.99
N LEU A 118 -12.03 -16.54 12.14
CA LEU A 118 -11.17 -15.81 11.19
C LEU A 118 -11.99 -15.02 10.17
N GLY A 119 -13.09 -15.58 9.66
CA GLY A 119 -14.02 -14.85 8.78
C GLY A 119 -14.63 -13.63 9.45
N GLY A 120 -15.09 -13.78 10.70
CA GLY A 120 -15.58 -12.66 11.51
C GLY A 120 -14.53 -11.57 11.75
N LEU A 121 -13.29 -11.95 12.07
CA LEU A 121 -12.18 -11.01 12.19
C LEU A 121 -11.89 -10.30 10.85
N GLY A 122 -11.94 -11.02 9.73
CA GLY A 122 -11.81 -10.43 8.40
C GLY A 122 -12.86 -9.36 8.12
N ILE A 123 -14.13 -9.61 8.48
CA ILE A 123 -15.20 -8.62 8.34
C ILE A 123 -14.90 -7.36 9.17
N ILE A 124 -14.53 -7.54 10.44
CA ILE A 124 -14.23 -6.42 11.36
C ILE A 124 -13.04 -5.61 10.85
N LEU A 125 -11.96 -6.28 10.42
CA LEU A 125 -10.79 -5.63 9.87
C LEU A 125 -11.09 -4.91 8.56
N GLY A 126 -11.90 -5.50 7.67
CA GLY A 126 -12.33 -4.86 6.43
C GLY A 126 -13.08 -3.56 6.68
N ILE A 127 -14.03 -3.57 7.62
CA ILE A 127 -14.76 -2.36 8.05
C ILE A 127 -13.81 -1.33 8.65
N LEU A 128 -12.86 -1.76 9.49
CA LEU A 128 -11.86 -0.87 10.07
C LEU A 128 -11.04 -0.16 8.98
N TYR A 129 -10.55 -0.90 7.98
CA TYR A 129 -9.79 -0.32 6.86
C TYR A 129 -10.60 0.69 6.05
N ILE A 130 -11.90 0.42 5.82
CA ILE A 130 -12.79 1.38 5.16
C ILE A 130 -12.93 2.66 5.99
N ILE A 131 -13.07 2.54 7.31
CA ILE A 131 -13.13 3.70 8.21
C ILE A 131 -11.80 4.49 8.18
N LEU A 132 -10.66 3.80 8.25
CA LEU A 132 -9.33 4.42 8.17
C LEU A 132 -9.11 5.13 6.83
N GLY A 133 -9.63 4.57 5.73
CA GLY A 133 -9.62 5.21 4.41
C GLY A 133 -10.31 6.58 4.41
N SER A 134 -11.37 6.76 5.19
CA SER A 134 -12.06 8.06 5.32
C SER A 134 -11.20 9.10 6.06
N PHE A 135 -10.42 8.67 7.05
CA PHE A 135 -9.52 9.56 7.79
C PHE A 135 -8.26 9.90 7.00
N ALA A 136 -7.77 8.97 6.19
CA ALA A 136 -6.54 9.14 5.40
C ALA A 136 -6.62 10.23 4.31
N TRP A 137 -7.80 10.82 4.08
CA TRP A 137 -7.96 12.01 3.23
C TRP A 137 -7.18 13.20 3.79
N ASP A 138 -7.05 13.28 5.11
CA ASP A 138 -6.18 14.24 5.76
C ASP A 138 -4.73 13.70 5.78
N PRO A 139 -3.76 14.45 5.24
CA PRO A 139 -2.35 14.10 5.31
C PRO A 139 -1.82 13.84 6.73
N TYR A 140 -2.35 14.52 7.75
CA TYR A 140 -1.92 14.31 9.14
C TYR A 140 -2.34 12.94 9.67
N TYR A 141 -3.58 12.51 9.39
CA TYR A 141 -4.04 11.17 9.76
C TYR A 141 -3.31 10.09 8.97
N LEU A 142 -3.04 10.33 7.68
CA LEU A 142 -2.24 9.40 6.88
C LEU A 142 -0.81 9.25 7.43
N ALA A 143 -0.16 10.33 7.84
CA ALA A 143 1.15 10.29 8.48
C ALA A 143 1.11 9.44 9.76
N ALA A 144 0.08 9.62 10.60
CA ALA A 144 -0.10 8.83 11.81
C ALA A 144 -0.27 7.33 11.50
N LEU A 145 -1.05 6.98 10.47
CA LEU A 145 -1.21 5.60 10.03
C LEU A 145 0.12 4.98 9.57
N ILE A 146 0.90 5.71 8.77
CA ILE A 146 2.23 5.28 8.32
C ILE A 146 3.16 5.09 9.53
N ALA A 147 3.17 6.03 10.48
CA ALA A 147 4.00 5.94 11.68
C ALA A 147 3.66 4.71 12.53
N ILE A 148 2.37 4.52 12.85
CA ILE A 148 1.89 3.38 13.64
C ILE A 148 2.30 2.09 12.94
N TRP A 149 2.10 2.01 11.62
CA TRP A 149 2.48 0.84 10.84
C TRP A 149 3.99 0.56 10.89
N LEU A 150 4.83 1.59 10.75
CA LEU A 150 6.29 1.45 10.83
C LEU A 150 6.75 0.99 12.22
N ILE A 151 6.16 1.52 13.29
CA ILE A 151 6.50 1.12 14.66
C ILE A 151 6.10 -0.34 14.91
N ILE A 152 4.87 -0.74 14.54
CA ILE A 152 4.41 -2.12 14.70
C ILE A 152 5.29 -3.07 13.89
N SER A 153 5.56 -2.74 12.63
CA SER A 153 6.42 -3.56 11.75
C SER A 153 7.83 -3.69 12.33
N GLY A 154 8.39 -2.60 12.85
CA GLY A 154 9.71 -2.60 13.46
C GLY A 154 9.78 -3.44 14.74
N ILE A 155 8.74 -3.41 15.57
CA ILE A 155 8.61 -4.27 16.76
C ILE A 155 8.53 -5.75 16.33
N MET A 156 7.69 -6.08 15.35
CA MET A 156 7.55 -7.46 14.87
C MET A 156 8.87 -8.02 14.34
N GLU A 157 9.60 -7.25 13.53
CA GLU A 157 10.91 -7.66 12.99
C GLU A 157 11.98 -7.79 14.08
N PHE A 158 11.94 -6.92 15.10
CA PHE A 158 12.86 -7.00 16.24
C PHE A 158 12.69 -8.28 17.06
N PHE A 159 11.45 -8.74 17.22
CA PHE A 159 11.11 -9.96 17.97
C PHE A 159 10.94 -11.20 17.08
N ALA A 160 11.26 -11.11 15.78
CA ALA A 160 11.10 -12.23 14.87
C ALA A 160 11.97 -13.42 15.30
N PRO A 161 11.41 -14.66 15.36
CA PRO A 161 12.18 -15.86 15.65
C PRO A 161 13.15 -16.17 14.50
N GLU A 162 14.32 -16.72 14.84
CA GLU A 162 15.41 -17.08 13.90
C GLU A 162 15.03 -18.20 12.92
#